data_AF-A0A3P1T9T6-F1
#
_entry.id   AF-A0A3P1T9T6-F1
#
_cell.length_a   1.000
_cell.length_b   1.000
_cell.length_c   1.000
_cell.angle_alpha   90.00
_cell.angle_beta   90.00
_cell.angle_gamma   90.00
#
_symmetry.space_group_name_H-M   'P 1'
#
loop_
_entity.id
_entity.type
_entity.pdbx_description
1 polymer ?
#
loop_
_entity_poly.entity_id
_entity_poly.type
_entity_poly.pdbx_seq_one_letter_code
_entity_poly.pdbx_strand_id
1 'polypeptide(L)'
;MTSQLIPEHARALRDFQPGHDFFVGIDSDGCAMDAMDIKHQECFTPAYIKYFNLQAASGLVRETALFVNLYSSTRGQNRWVALDRLFELLRQRPEVLSRGVQIPEGGELRRFLDSGFPRSDAGIAAFAAEHPSAEIETCIEWGRGVNELIAWMVHGCAPFDGVREAIRAMQDLVDCMVVSATPVEALQREWAEHDLARHMRVIAGQEMGSKAEHLRWAAKGRYRLDRIMLIGDAPGDRDTAAEEGVLFYPILPGDEVSSWRRFKDEALSRFLDGTFAGSYQEQLLAQYDQLLPEVPPWSRPVG
;
A
#
# COMPACT_ATOMS: atom_id res chain seq x y z
N MET A 1 -4.24 -7.73 -28.63
CA MET A 1 -4.34 -7.44 -27.19
C MET A 1 -5.81 -7.54 -26.84
N THR A 2 -6.20 -8.55 -26.08
CA THR A 2 -7.55 -8.69 -25.55
C THR A 2 -7.83 -7.46 -24.70
N SER A 3 -8.79 -6.63 -25.12
CA SER A 3 -9.35 -5.55 -24.31
C SER A 3 -9.92 -6.18 -23.04
N GLN A 4 -9.16 -6.19 -21.94
CA GLN A 4 -9.75 -6.42 -20.62
C GLN A 4 -10.90 -5.41 -20.49
N LEU A 5 -12.10 -5.92 -20.27
CA LEU A 5 -13.26 -5.07 -20.03
C LEU A 5 -12.99 -4.30 -18.74
N ILE A 6 -12.76 -2.99 -18.87
CA ILE A 6 -12.58 -2.11 -17.72
C ILE A 6 -13.90 -2.11 -16.94
N PRO A 7 -13.89 -2.45 -15.65
CA PRO A 7 -15.11 -2.48 -14.86
C PRO A 7 -15.82 -1.12 -14.79
N GLU A 8 -17.14 -1.09 -14.59
CA GLU A 8 -17.90 0.17 -14.55
C GLU A 8 -17.43 1.10 -13.43
N HIS A 9 -17.05 0.56 -12.27
CA HIS A 9 -16.49 1.35 -11.17
C HIS A 9 -15.13 2.00 -11.52
N ALA A 10 -14.39 1.45 -12.49
CA ALA A 10 -13.13 1.99 -12.99
C ALA A 10 -13.29 2.93 -14.21
N ARG A 11 -14.54 3.22 -14.61
CA ARG A 11 -14.84 4.03 -15.80
C ARG A 11 -14.18 5.41 -15.81
N ALA A 12 -14.05 6.05 -14.64
CA ALA A 12 -13.38 7.34 -14.52
C ALA A 12 -11.91 7.29 -14.99
N LEU A 13 -11.22 6.15 -14.83
CA LEU A 13 -9.84 5.95 -15.30
C LEU A 13 -9.78 5.84 -16.82
N ARG A 14 -10.72 5.10 -17.42
CA ARG A 14 -10.84 4.99 -18.87
C ARG A 14 -11.17 6.32 -19.53
N ASP A 15 -12.13 7.05 -18.96
CA ASP A 15 -12.65 8.27 -19.54
C ASP A 15 -11.74 9.49 -19.24
N PHE A 16 -10.74 9.32 -18.38
CA PHE A 16 -9.73 10.32 -18.07
C PHE A 16 -9.06 10.88 -19.34
N GLN A 17 -9.01 12.21 -19.45
CA GLN A 17 -8.36 12.94 -20.53
C GLN A 17 -7.27 13.87 -19.95
N PRO A 18 -6.05 13.87 -20.52
CA PRO A 18 -5.00 14.77 -20.08
C PRO A 18 -5.42 16.23 -20.12
N GLY A 19 -5.22 16.93 -19.00
CA GLY A 19 -5.27 18.40 -18.94
C GLY A 19 -3.88 19.03 -19.06
N HIS A 20 -2.83 18.26 -18.74
CA HIS A 20 -1.44 18.68 -18.77
C HIS A 20 -0.55 17.66 -19.51
N ASP A 21 0.72 18.02 -19.66
CA ASP A 21 1.73 17.20 -20.34
C ASP A 21 2.35 16.12 -19.43
N PHE A 22 2.11 16.21 -18.13
CA PHE A 22 2.67 15.36 -17.08
C PHE A 22 1.57 14.76 -16.21
N PHE A 23 1.83 13.57 -15.69
CA PHE A 23 0.94 12.83 -14.80
C PHE A 23 1.66 12.38 -13.54
N VAL A 24 1.02 12.55 -12.38
CA VAL A 24 1.49 12.01 -11.11
C VAL A 24 0.39 11.20 -10.43
N GLY A 25 0.67 9.91 -10.21
CA GLY A 25 -0.09 9.06 -9.29
C GLY A 25 0.47 9.21 -7.88
N ILE A 26 -0.40 9.40 -6.88
CA ILE A 26 -0.01 9.59 -5.48
C ILE A 26 -0.68 8.50 -4.65
N ASP A 27 0.11 7.66 -3.97
CA ASP A 27 -0.46 6.74 -2.98
C ASP A 27 -0.98 7.48 -1.74
N SER A 28 -1.90 6.85 -1.02
CA SER A 28 -2.58 7.46 0.13
C SER A 28 -1.89 7.15 1.45
N ASP A 29 -2.14 5.98 2.02
CA ASP A 29 -1.71 5.63 3.39
C ASP A 29 -0.21 5.41 3.48
N GLY A 30 0.48 6.14 4.37
CA GLY A 30 1.94 6.03 4.51
C GLY A 30 2.73 6.84 3.47
N CYS A 31 2.04 7.35 2.45
CA CYS A 31 2.59 8.21 1.42
C CYS A 31 2.11 9.65 1.59
N ALA A 32 0.85 9.96 1.28
CA ALA A 32 0.26 11.28 1.47
C ALA A 32 -0.35 11.47 2.86
N MET A 33 -0.98 10.42 3.41
CA MET A 33 -1.74 10.44 4.66
C MET A 33 -1.01 9.69 5.77
N ASP A 34 -0.92 10.29 6.97
CA ASP A 34 -0.37 9.66 8.17
C ASP A 34 -1.40 8.72 8.83
N ALA A 35 -1.78 7.69 8.07
CA ALA A 35 -2.82 6.74 8.45
C ALA A 35 -2.31 5.29 8.52
N MET A 36 -1.14 5.00 7.94
CA MET A 36 -0.61 3.64 7.88
C MET A 36 -0.25 3.08 9.26
N ASP A 37 0.42 3.90 10.09
CA ASP A 37 0.88 3.48 11.41
C ASP A 37 -0.30 3.14 12.34
N ILE A 38 -1.30 4.01 12.46
CA ILE A 38 -2.49 3.74 13.28
C ILE A 38 -3.28 2.53 12.77
N LYS A 39 -3.42 2.37 11.44
CA LYS A 39 -4.06 1.19 10.85
C LYS A 39 -3.34 -0.08 11.32
N HIS A 40 -2.02 -0.15 11.23
CA HIS A 40 -1.29 -1.36 11.59
C HIS A 40 -1.14 -1.58 13.10
N GLN A 41 -0.89 -0.52 13.88
CA GLN A 41 -0.69 -0.60 15.33
C GLN A 41 -1.99 -0.87 16.08
N GLU A 42 -3.09 -0.24 15.66
CA GLU A 42 -4.36 -0.22 16.42
C GLU A 42 -5.49 -1.04 15.78
N CYS A 43 -5.37 -1.42 14.50
CA CYS A 43 -6.40 -2.23 13.82
C CYS A 43 -5.88 -3.62 13.45
N PHE A 44 -4.85 -3.72 12.60
CA PHE A 44 -4.34 -5.03 12.15
C PHE A 44 -3.71 -5.83 13.29
N THR A 45 -2.85 -5.22 14.09
CA THR A 45 -2.15 -5.92 15.18
C THR A 45 -3.12 -6.48 16.23
N PRO A 46 -4.08 -5.71 16.78
CA PRO A 46 -5.06 -6.27 17.70
C PRO A 46 -5.93 -7.36 17.04
N ALA A 47 -6.27 -7.22 15.75
CA ALA A 47 -7.02 -8.24 15.03
C ALA A 47 -6.23 -9.56 14.88
N TYR A 48 -4.93 -9.52 14.53
CA TYR A 48 -4.11 -10.73 14.50
C TYR A 48 -4.13 -11.46 15.85
N ILE A 49 -3.96 -10.69 16.93
CA ILE A 49 -3.93 -11.22 18.30
C ILE A 49 -5.28 -11.85 18.65
N LYS A 50 -6.39 -11.18 18.33
CA LYS A 50 -7.75 -11.61 18.68
C LYS A 50 -8.21 -12.83 17.89
N TYR A 51 -8.20 -12.75 16.57
CA TYR A 51 -8.87 -13.73 15.71
C TYR A 51 -8.10 -15.05 15.57
N PHE A 52 -6.78 -15.03 15.79
CA PHE A 52 -5.95 -16.24 15.76
C PHE A 52 -5.55 -16.73 17.15
N ASN A 53 -6.19 -16.21 18.22
CA ASN A 53 -5.96 -16.62 19.61
C ASN A 53 -4.47 -16.54 20.05
N LEU A 54 -3.80 -15.44 19.73
CA LEU A 54 -2.36 -15.25 19.96
C LEU A 54 -2.02 -14.39 21.20
N GLN A 55 -2.96 -14.21 22.12
CA GLN A 55 -2.88 -13.29 23.27
C GLN A 55 -1.68 -13.56 24.17
N ALA A 56 -1.36 -14.83 24.41
CA ALA A 56 -0.24 -15.22 25.28
C ALA A 56 1.14 -14.82 24.72
N ALA A 57 1.22 -14.48 23.43
CA ALA A 57 2.42 -13.98 22.76
C ALA A 57 2.22 -12.55 22.19
N SER A 58 1.21 -11.81 22.64
CA SER A 58 0.76 -10.53 22.04
C SER A 58 1.87 -9.50 21.77
N GLY A 59 2.84 -9.35 22.67
CA GLY A 59 3.99 -8.45 22.46
C GLY A 59 4.88 -8.87 21.28
N LEU A 60 5.13 -10.18 21.12
CA LEU A 60 5.93 -10.74 20.03
C LEU A 60 5.15 -10.72 18.72
N VAL A 61 3.83 -10.97 18.77
CA VAL A 61 2.93 -10.83 17.63
C VAL A 61 2.93 -9.40 17.11
N ARG A 62 2.87 -8.41 18.00
CA ARG A 62 2.96 -6.99 17.63
C ARG A 62 4.28 -6.67 16.95
N GLU A 63 5.41 -7.05 17.56
CA GLU A 63 6.73 -6.84 16.96
C GLU A 63 6.83 -7.45 15.55
N THR A 64 6.36 -8.69 15.38
CA THR A 64 6.37 -9.35 14.06
C THR A 64 5.42 -8.69 13.08
N ALA A 65 4.21 -8.30 13.50
CA ALA A 65 3.24 -7.64 12.64
C ALA A 65 3.73 -6.27 12.14
N LEU A 66 4.36 -5.46 13.01
CA LEU A 66 4.90 -4.16 12.62
C LEU A 66 6.12 -4.31 11.71
N PHE A 67 6.99 -5.30 11.95
CA PHE A 67 8.07 -5.61 11.03
C PHE A 67 7.53 -5.94 9.63
N VAL A 68 6.59 -6.89 9.54
CA VAL A 68 6.01 -7.32 8.24
C VAL A 68 5.37 -6.14 7.51
N ASN A 69 4.58 -5.33 8.21
CA ASN A 69 3.72 -4.36 7.53
C ASN A 69 4.32 -2.95 7.40
N LEU A 70 5.25 -2.54 8.27
CA LEU A 70 5.77 -1.18 8.32
C LEU A 70 7.27 -1.08 8.06
N TYR A 71 8.08 -2.01 8.60
CA TYR A 71 9.52 -1.82 8.78
C TYR A 71 10.40 -2.82 8.04
N SER A 72 9.91 -3.39 6.94
CA SER A 72 10.65 -4.37 6.14
C SER A 72 10.33 -4.27 4.66
N SER A 73 11.04 -5.04 3.84
CA SER A 73 10.76 -5.16 2.40
C SER A 73 9.36 -5.70 2.06
N THR A 74 8.56 -6.12 3.05
CA THR A 74 7.15 -6.48 2.87
C THR A 74 6.17 -5.38 3.26
N ARG A 75 6.65 -4.15 3.51
CA ARG A 75 5.83 -2.98 3.83
C ARG A 75 4.67 -2.81 2.84
N GLY A 76 3.47 -2.51 3.34
CA GLY A 76 2.31 -2.21 2.52
C GLY A 76 1.83 -3.35 1.62
N GLN A 77 2.28 -4.59 1.84
CA GLN A 77 1.79 -5.74 1.08
C GLN A 77 0.29 -6.00 1.34
N ASN A 78 -0.33 -6.72 0.39
CA ASN A 78 -1.70 -7.16 0.54
C ASN A 78 -1.90 -7.92 1.88
N ARG A 79 -3.00 -7.60 2.57
CA ARG A 79 -3.30 -8.12 3.91
C ARG A 79 -3.22 -9.65 4.05
N TRP A 80 -3.60 -10.40 3.01
CA TRP A 80 -3.58 -11.86 3.01
C TRP A 80 -2.17 -12.42 2.88
N VAL A 81 -1.32 -11.74 2.08
CA VAL A 81 0.11 -12.06 1.95
C VAL A 81 0.84 -11.73 3.25
N ALA A 82 0.56 -10.57 3.84
CA ALA A 82 1.13 -10.18 5.13
C ALA A 82 0.70 -11.13 6.27
N LEU A 83 -0.53 -11.66 6.23
CA LEU A 83 -1.01 -12.65 7.19
C LEU A 83 -0.25 -13.99 7.08
N ASP A 84 -0.04 -14.52 5.87
CA ASP A 84 0.74 -15.75 5.68
C ASP A 84 2.20 -15.56 6.16
N ARG A 85 2.81 -14.42 5.80
CA ARG A 85 4.17 -14.07 6.25
C ARG A 85 4.27 -13.93 7.77
N LEU A 86 3.25 -13.36 8.42
CA LEU A 86 3.17 -13.28 9.87
C LEU A 86 3.21 -14.69 10.50
N PHE A 87 2.39 -15.63 10.01
CA PHE A 87 2.38 -17.01 10.51
C PHE A 87 3.71 -17.73 10.31
N GLU A 88 4.35 -17.53 9.15
CA GLU A 88 5.67 -18.07 8.87
C GLU A 88 6.71 -17.57 9.89
N LEU A 89 6.80 -16.25 10.10
CA LEU A 89 7.78 -15.66 11.00
C LEU A 89 7.51 -16.02 12.46
N LEU A 90 6.26 -16.04 12.91
CA LEU A 90 5.93 -16.41 14.29
C LEU A 90 6.35 -17.86 14.62
N ARG A 91 6.23 -18.78 13.67
CA ARG A 91 6.68 -20.17 13.84
C ARG A 91 8.21 -20.30 13.93
N GLN A 92 8.95 -19.33 13.41
CA GLN A 92 10.41 -19.30 13.49
C GLN A 92 10.94 -18.70 14.81
N ARG A 93 10.07 -18.24 15.71
CA ARG A 93 10.45 -17.57 16.97
C ARG A 93 10.30 -18.51 18.18
N PRO A 94 11.39 -19.06 18.76
CA PRO A 94 11.31 -19.93 19.94
C PRO A 94 10.61 -19.29 21.13
N GLU A 95 10.77 -17.98 21.31
CA GLU A 95 10.12 -17.20 22.36
C GLU A 95 8.60 -17.10 22.19
N VAL A 96 8.08 -17.20 20.95
CA VAL A 96 6.63 -17.30 20.68
C VAL A 96 6.16 -18.71 21.02
N LEU A 97 6.85 -19.73 20.53
CA LEU A 97 6.48 -21.13 20.73
C LEU A 97 6.49 -21.52 22.22
N SER A 98 7.43 -20.98 23.00
CA SER A 98 7.51 -21.20 24.46
C SER A 98 6.29 -20.69 25.23
N ARG A 99 5.47 -19.81 24.64
CA ARG A 99 4.20 -19.33 25.23
C ARG A 99 3.04 -20.31 25.08
N GLY A 100 3.23 -21.42 24.37
CA GLY A 100 2.20 -22.44 24.13
C GLY A 100 1.12 -22.03 23.14
N VAL A 101 1.29 -20.91 22.44
CA VAL A 101 0.35 -20.48 21.39
C VAL A 101 0.42 -21.41 20.18
N GLN A 102 -0.74 -21.69 19.59
CA GLN A 102 -0.83 -22.47 18.35
C GLN A 102 -0.88 -21.47 17.19
N ILE A 103 0.17 -21.45 16.37
CA ILE A 103 0.19 -20.61 15.18
C ILE A 103 -0.53 -21.35 14.05
N PRO A 104 -1.49 -20.73 13.34
CA PRO A 104 -2.13 -21.36 12.19
C PRO A 104 -1.12 -21.82 11.13
N GLU A 105 -1.40 -22.96 10.50
CA GLU A 105 -0.51 -23.51 9.47
C GLU A 105 -0.50 -22.67 8.17
N GLY A 106 -1.64 -22.07 7.83
CA GLY A 106 -1.83 -21.20 6.66
C GLY A 106 -1.95 -21.96 5.34
N GLY A 107 -2.26 -23.26 5.38
CA GLY A 107 -2.27 -24.10 4.19
C GLY A 107 -3.34 -23.72 3.17
N GLU A 108 -4.56 -23.46 3.64
CA GLU A 108 -5.67 -23.04 2.79
C GLU A 108 -5.53 -21.56 2.39
N LEU A 109 -4.97 -20.72 3.27
CA LEU A 109 -4.61 -19.34 2.93
C LEU A 109 -3.61 -19.29 1.76
N ARG A 110 -2.56 -20.12 1.77
CA ARG A 110 -1.62 -20.21 0.64
C ARG A 110 -2.29 -20.71 -0.63
N ARG A 111 -3.18 -21.72 -0.52
CA ARG A 111 -3.98 -22.16 -1.67
C ARG A 111 -4.83 -21.03 -2.25
N PHE A 112 -5.41 -20.17 -1.42
CA PHE A 112 -6.11 -18.97 -1.88
C PHE A 112 -5.16 -18.00 -2.60
N LEU A 113 -3.99 -17.70 -2.02
CA LEU A 113 -3.01 -16.79 -2.62
C LEU A 113 -2.49 -17.27 -4.00
N ASP A 114 -2.48 -18.58 -4.23
CA ASP A 114 -2.05 -19.24 -5.47
C ASP A 114 -3.20 -19.56 -6.44
N SER A 115 -4.45 -19.39 -6.02
CA SER A 115 -5.65 -19.82 -6.76
C SER A 115 -5.98 -18.96 -7.99
N GLY A 116 -5.40 -17.77 -8.11
CA GLY A 116 -5.77 -16.77 -9.12
C GLY A 116 -7.05 -15.99 -8.81
N PHE A 117 -7.74 -16.27 -7.71
CA PHE A 117 -8.81 -15.40 -7.22
C PHE A 117 -8.23 -14.02 -6.84
N PRO A 118 -9.00 -12.93 -7.01
CA PRO A 118 -8.58 -11.61 -6.56
C PRO A 118 -8.24 -11.62 -5.06
N ARG A 119 -7.14 -10.97 -4.67
CA ARG A 119 -6.70 -10.88 -3.27
C ARG A 119 -7.49 -9.80 -2.49
N SER A 120 -8.81 -9.85 -2.58
CA SER A 120 -9.76 -8.92 -1.96
C SER A 120 -10.74 -9.66 -1.05
N ASP A 121 -11.50 -8.93 -0.23
CA ASP A 121 -12.55 -9.51 0.62
C ASP A 121 -13.58 -10.30 -0.20
N ALA A 122 -13.93 -9.80 -1.39
CA ALA A 122 -14.82 -10.52 -2.32
C ALA A 122 -14.18 -11.78 -2.91
N GLY A 123 -12.88 -11.73 -3.22
CA GLY A 123 -12.19 -12.87 -3.81
C GLY A 123 -11.96 -14.02 -2.83
N ILE A 124 -11.60 -13.74 -1.58
CA ILE A 124 -11.48 -14.80 -0.54
C ILE A 124 -12.85 -15.40 -0.21
N ALA A 125 -13.93 -14.61 -0.23
CA ALA A 125 -15.30 -15.11 -0.05
C ALA A 125 -15.73 -16.02 -1.20
N ALA A 126 -15.39 -15.67 -2.45
CA ALA A 126 -15.66 -16.52 -3.62
C ALA A 126 -14.85 -17.83 -3.55
N PHE A 127 -13.57 -17.75 -3.17
CA PHE A 127 -12.74 -18.93 -2.92
C PHE A 127 -13.35 -19.84 -1.85
N ALA A 128 -13.84 -19.28 -0.74
CA ALA A 128 -14.46 -20.03 0.35
C ALA A 128 -15.76 -20.74 -0.08
N ALA A 129 -16.53 -20.17 -1.01
CA ALA A 129 -17.73 -20.80 -1.53
C ALA A 129 -17.42 -22.07 -2.34
N GLU A 130 -16.28 -22.10 -3.03
CA GLU A 130 -15.81 -23.26 -3.80
C GLU A 130 -14.95 -24.22 -2.96
N HIS A 131 -14.29 -23.71 -1.92
CA HIS A 131 -13.32 -24.42 -1.09
C HIS A 131 -13.56 -24.12 0.41
N PRO A 132 -14.69 -24.57 0.99
CA PRO A 132 -15.01 -24.26 2.38
C PRO A 132 -13.99 -24.90 3.33
N SER A 133 -13.44 -24.08 4.23
CA SER A 133 -12.55 -24.52 5.29
C SER A 133 -12.61 -23.60 6.49
N ALA A 134 -12.46 -24.17 7.69
CA ALA A 134 -12.43 -23.40 8.94
C ALA A 134 -11.29 -22.36 8.97
N GLU A 135 -10.16 -22.65 8.32
CA GLU A 135 -9.03 -21.73 8.20
C GLU A 135 -9.42 -20.47 7.40
N ILE A 136 -10.07 -20.65 6.24
CA ILE A 136 -10.51 -19.52 5.40
C ILE A 136 -11.67 -18.76 6.06
N GLU A 137 -12.59 -19.45 6.72
CA GLU A 137 -13.64 -18.78 7.51
C GLU A 137 -13.02 -17.85 8.56
N THR A 138 -11.99 -18.32 9.29
CA THR A 138 -11.26 -17.50 10.27
C THR A 138 -10.55 -16.31 9.61
N CYS A 139 -9.96 -16.50 8.42
CA CYS A 139 -9.35 -15.42 7.65
C CYS A 139 -10.38 -14.35 7.25
N ILE A 140 -11.56 -14.76 6.79
CA ILE A 140 -12.67 -13.85 6.44
C ILE A 140 -13.14 -13.07 7.67
N GLU A 141 -13.30 -13.75 8.81
CA GLU A 141 -13.68 -13.10 10.07
C GLU A 141 -12.62 -12.10 10.54
N TRP A 142 -11.34 -12.46 10.45
CA TRP A 142 -10.23 -11.54 10.73
C TRP A 142 -10.27 -10.31 9.81
N GLY A 143 -10.42 -10.51 8.49
CA GLY A 143 -10.48 -9.40 7.52
C GLY A 143 -11.64 -8.46 7.78
N ARG A 144 -12.83 -9.01 8.10
CA ARG A 144 -13.99 -8.21 8.52
C ARG A 144 -13.70 -7.45 9.81
N GLY A 145 -13.10 -8.09 10.81
CA GLY A 145 -12.72 -7.46 12.07
C GLY A 145 -11.71 -6.32 11.91
N VAL A 146 -10.75 -6.45 10.99
CA VAL A 146 -9.84 -5.36 10.61
C VAL A 146 -10.61 -4.18 10.03
N ASN A 147 -11.52 -4.43 9.07
CA ASN A 147 -12.32 -3.37 8.46
C ASN A 147 -13.19 -2.64 9.50
N GLU A 148 -13.81 -3.37 10.42
CA GLU A 148 -14.59 -2.79 11.53
C GLU A 148 -13.72 -1.90 12.44
N LEU A 149 -12.52 -2.37 12.80
CA LEU A 149 -11.58 -1.59 13.61
C LEU A 149 -11.11 -0.33 12.88
N ILE A 150 -10.79 -0.41 11.59
CA ILE A 150 -10.38 0.77 10.80
C ILE A 150 -11.52 1.79 10.75
N ALA A 151 -12.74 1.36 10.46
CA ALA A 151 -13.91 2.25 10.38
C ALA A 151 -14.21 2.94 11.71
N TRP A 152 -13.94 2.28 12.84
CA TRP A 152 -14.17 2.83 14.17
C TRP A 152 -13.01 3.71 14.68
N MET A 153 -11.76 3.28 14.47
CA MET A 153 -10.56 3.89 15.06
C MET A 153 -9.98 5.01 14.21
N VAL A 154 -9.98 4.87 12.87
CA VAL A 154 -9.16 5.72 11.99
C VAL A 154 -9.98 6.88 11.45
N HIS A 155 -9.73 8.08 11.99
CA HIS A 155 -10.34 9.35 11.56
C HIS A 155 -9.41 10.51 11.95
N GLY A 156 -9.45 11.62 11.20
CA GLY A 156 -8.63 12.81 11.47
C GLY A 156 -7.12 12.64 11.21
N CYS A 157 -6.71 11.57 10.52
CA CYS A 157 -5.32 11.35 10.11
C CYS A 157 -4.92 12.34 9.02
N ALA A 158 -4.23 13.40 9.43
CA ALA A 158 -3.82 14.48 8.54
C ALA A 158 -2.81 14.00 7.47
N PRO A 159 -2.74 14.69 6.32
CA PRO A 159 -1.62 14.52 5.42
C PRO A 159 -0.32 14.93 6.10
N PHE A 160 0.79 14.28 5.73
CA PHE A 160 2.11 14.67 6.21
C PHE A 160 2.42 16.14 5.88
N ASP A 161 3.19 16.79 6.75
CA ASP A 161 3.67 18.15 6.49
C ASP A 161 4.42 18.21 5.15
N GLY A 162 4.08 19.20 4.31
CA GLY A 162 4.64 19.37 2.97
C GLY A 162 3.81 18.79 1.83
N VAL A 163 2.89 17.84 2.10
CA VAL A 163 2.00 17.24 1.08
C VAL A 163 1.14 18.31 0.40
N ARG A 164 0.54 19.20 1.19
CA ARG A 164 -0.33 20.27 0.68
C ARG A 164 0.42 21.23 -0.22
N GLU A 165 1.63 21.60 0.16
CA GLU A 165 2.51 22.47 -0.60
C GLU A 165 2.97 21.80 -1.90
N ALA A 166 3.31 20.51 -1.84
CA ALA A 166 3.70 19.72 -3.01
C ALA A 166 2.56 19.57 -4.02
N ILE A 167 1.34 19.22 -3.57
CA ILE A 167 0.15 19.12 -4.42
C ILE A 167 -0.18 20.48 -5.06
N ARG A 168 -0.09 21.58 -4.30
CA ARG A 168 -0.28 22.93 -4.86
C ARG A 168 0.77 23.29 -5.90
N ALA A 169 2.02 22.90 -5.71
CA ALA A 169 3.07 23.12 -6.69
C ALA A 169 2.83 22.37 -8.02
N MET A 170 2.01 21.31 -8.00
CA MET A 170 1.65 20.52 -9.20
C MET A 170 0.40 21.02 -9.95
N GLN A 171 -0.51 21.76 -9.30
CA GLN A 171 -1.90 21.98 -9.75
C GLN A 171 -2.10 22.48 -11.18
N ASP A 172 -1.17 23.27 -11.72
CA ASP A 172 -1.27 23.85 -13.07
C ASP A 172 -0.31 23.22 -14.08
N LEU A 173 0.46 22.22 -13.65
CA LEU A 173 1.58 21.64 -14.40
C LEU A 173 1.38 20.15 -14.65
N VAL A 174 0.63 19.47 -13.79
CA VAL A 174 0.57 18.01 -13.72
C VAL A 174 -0.86 17.56 -13.41
N ASP A 175 -1.36 16.60 -14.17
CA ASP A 175 -2.57 15.89 -13.77
C ASP A 175 -2.28 14.94 -12.60
N CYS A 176 -2.92 15.19 -11.47
CA CYS A 176 -2.74 14.39 -10.26
C CYS A 176 -3.90 13.39 -10.06
N MET A 177 -3.57 12.18 -9.61
CA MET A 177 -4.54 11.13 -9.30
C MET A 177 -4.15 10.38 -8.03
N VAL A 178 -5.11 10.04 -7.17
CA VAL A 178 -4.85 9.10 -6.07
C VAL A 178 -4.77 7.69 -6.64
N VAL A 179 -3.71 6.95 -6.30
CA VAL A 179 -3.48 5.57 -6.73
C VAL A 179 -3.30 4.72 -5.48
N SER A 180 -4.37 4.09 -4.99
CA SER A 180 -4.31 3.39 -3.71
C SER A 180 -5.03 2.04 -3.71
N ALA A 181 -4.61 1.16 -2.79
CA ALA A 181 -5.27 -0.10 -2.48
C ALA A 181 -6.35 0.04 -1.39
N THR A 182 -6.59 1.25 -0.89
CA THR A 182 -7.63 1.54 0.11
C THR A 182 -9.00 1.67 -0.56
N PRO A 183 -10.10 1.26 0.10
CA PRO A 183 -11.45 1.42 -0.45
C PRO A 183 -11.76 2.85 -0.88
N VAL A 184 -12.43 3.03 -2.02
CA VAL A 184 -12.74 4.35 -2.61
C VAL A 184 -13.51 5.24 -1.63
N GLU A 185 -14.46 4.69 -0.88
CA GLU A 185 -15.24 5.45 0.10
C GLU A 185 -14.35 6.06 1.19
N ALA A 186 -13.40 5.28 1.71
CA ALA A 186 -12.46 5.76 2.73
C ALA A 186 -11.56 6.86 2.17
N LEU A 187 -11.00 6.66 0.97
CA LEU A 187 -10.18 7.66 0.30
C LEU A 187 -10.93 8.96 0.05
N GLN A 188 -12.17 8.88 -0.46
CA GLN A 188 -12.99 10.07 -0.71
C GLN A 188 -13.23 10.86 0.57
N ARG A 189 -13.54 10.19 1.68
CA ARG A 189 -13.71 10.83 2.99
C ARG A 189 -12.41 11.46 3.49
N GLU A 190 -11.32 10.69 3.56
CA GLU A 190 -10.02 11.12 4.09
C GLU A 190 -9.45 12.30 3.28
N TRP A 191 -9.48 12.21 1.95
CA TRP A 191 -8.98 13.28 1.09
C TRP A 191 -9.88 14.53 1.09
N ALA A 192 -11.20 14.37 1.27
CA ALA A 192 -12.12 15.50 1.35
C ALA A 192 -12.05 16.22 2.71
N GLU A 193 -11.93 15.46 3.81
CA GLU A 193 -11.74 16.00 5.17
C GLU A 193 -10.53 16.96 5.23
N HIS A 194 -9.53 16.66 4.41
CA HIS A 194 -8.32 17.45 4.30
C HIS A 194 -8.29 18.39 3.10
N ASP A 195 -9.39 18.63 2.37
CA ASP A 195 -9.43 19.58 1.25
C ASP A 195 -8.37 19.29 0.15
N LEU A 196 -7.98 18.02 0.03
CA LEU A 196 -7.03 17.52 -0.97
C LEU A 196 -7.74 16.92 -2.19
N ALA A 197 -8.94 16.37 -2.00
CA ALA A 197 -9.73 15.74 -3.07
C ALA A 197 -9.94 16.66 -4.28
N ARG A 198 -10.15 17.97 -4.05
CA ARG A 198 -10.33 18.97 -5.12
C ARG A 198 -9.12 19.16 -6.04
N HIS A 199 -7.95 18.71 -5.61
CA HIS A 199 -6.72 18.81 -6.37
C HIS A 199 -6.46 17.56 -7.22
N MET A 200 -7.28 16.51 -7.07
CA MET A 200 -7.14 15.25 -7.78
C MET A 200 -8.14 15.17 -8.93
N ARG A 201 -7.67 14.75 -10.10
CA ARG A 201 -8.53 14.48 -11.26
C ARG A 201 -9.42 13.26 -11.04
N VAL A 202 -8.88 12.25 -10.36
CA VAL A 202 -9.57 11.00 -9.97
C VAL A 202 -9.02 10.54 -8.62
N ILE A 203 -9.87 9.97 -7.78
CA ILE A 203 -9.47 9.23 -6.58
C ILE A 203 -9.67 7.74 -6.86
N ALA A 204 -8.59 7.00 -7.15
CA ALA A 204 -8.65 5.59 -7.51
C ALA A 204 -8.28 4.70 -6.32
N GLY A 205 -9.25 3.90 -5.86
CA GLY A 205 -9.13 2.97 -4.74
C GLY A 205 -9.26 1.51 -5.16
N GLN A 206 -9.27 0.62 -4.18
CA GLN A 206 -9.24 -0.85 -4.34
C GLN A 206 -10.27 -1.39 -5.35
N GLU A 207 -11.49 -0.85 -5.31
CA GLU A 207 -12.56 -1.28 -6.20
C GLU A 207 -12.20 -0.99 -7.65
N MET A 208 -11.43 0.06 -7.94
CA MET A 208 -11.10 0.50 -9.30
C MET A 208 -9.95 -0.28 -9.95
N GLY A 209 -9.49 -1.36 -9.34
CA GLY A 209 -8.42 -2.22 -9.85
C GLY A 209 -7.14 -2.14 -9.03
N SER A 210 -6.10 -2.79 -9.54
CA SER A 210 -4.74 -2.69 -9.01
C SER A 210 -4.09 -1.35 -9.33
N LYS A 211 -3.06 -0.95 -8.58
CA LYS A 211 -2.27 0.27 -8.87
C LYS A 211 -1.69 0.24 -10.30
N ALA A 212 -1.26 -0.93 -10.78
CA ALA A 212 -0.83 -1.11 -12.17
C ALA A 212 -1.96 -0.85 -13.17
N GLU A 213 -3.17 -1.38 -12.93
CA GLU A 213 -4.35 -1.09 -13.76
C GLU A 213 -4.74 0.38 -13.73
N HIS A 214 -4.63 1.06 -12.58
CA HIS A 214 -4.84 2.50 -12.48
C HIS A 214 -3.93 3.27 -13.45
N LEU A 215 -2.62 3.00 -13.42
CA LEU A 215 -1.66 3.65 -14.33
C LEU A 215 -1.92 3.28 -15.80
N ARG A 216 -2.18 2.00 -16.10
CA ARG A 216 -2.48 1.54 -17.46
C ARG A 216 -3.70 2.21 -18.05
N TRP A 217 -4.77 2.31 -17.27
CA TRP A 217 -6.06 2.82 -17.76
C TRP A 217 -6.12 4.34 -17.77
N ALA A 218 -5.46 5.02 -16.83
CA ALA A 218 -5.50 6.48 -16.70
C ALA A 218 -4.39 7.21 -17.47
N ALA A 219 -3.17 6.66 -17.49
CA ALA A 219 -1.98 7.41 -17.95
C ALA A 219 -1.28 6.80 -19.16
N LYS A 220 -1.09 5.48 -19.21
CA LYS A 220 -0.30 4.86 -20.31
C LYS A 220 -0.99 5.02 -21.66
N GLY A 221 -0.19 5.37 -22.67
CA GLY A 221 -0.68 5.69 -24.01
C GLY A 221 -1.26 7.11 -24.14
N ARG A 222 -1.43 7.83 -23.02
CA ARG A 222 -1.87 9.24 -23.00
C ARG A 222 -0.73 10.21 -22.67
N TYR A 223 0.24 9.75 -21.89
CA TYR A 223 1.47 10.48 -21.57
C TYR A 223 2.69 9.68 -22.04
N ARG A 224 3.81 10.35 -22.24
CA ARG A 224 5.11 9.69 -22.41
C ARG A 224 5.52 9.05 -21.09
N LEU A 225 6.20 7.90 -21.14
CA LEU A 225 6.61 7.15 -19.94
C LEU A 225 7.51 7.95 -19.00
N ASP A 226 8.38 8.80 -19.55
CA ASP A 226 9.26 9.73 -18.82
C ASP A 226 8.51 10.94 -18.21
N ARG A 227 7.19 11.02 -18.40
CA ARG A 227 6.29 12.05 -17.86
C ARG A 227 5.17 11.48 -17.00
N ILE A 228 5.28 10.21 -16.62
CA ILE A 228 4.40 9.55 -15.65
C ILE A 228 5.26 9.24 -14.44
N MET A 229 4.82 9.67 -13.27
CA MET A 229 5.46 9.36 -12.00
C MET A 229 4.47 8.77 -11.02
N LEU A 230 4.87 7.71 -10.31
CA LEU A 230 4.19 7.22 -9.13
C LEU A 230 4.96 7.66 -7.88
N ILE A 231 4.25 8.28 -6.95
CA ILE A 231 4.75 8.65 -5.61
C ILE A 231 4.19 7.64 -4.61
N GLY A 232 5.05 6.94 -3.87
CA GLY A 232 4.62 5.92 -2.92
C GLY A 232 5.69 5.57 -1.89
N ASP A 233 5.30 4.91 -0.82
CA ASP A 233 6.16 4.55 0.32
C ASP A 233 6.38 3.04 0.48
N ALA A 234 5.64 2.22 -0.28
CA ALA A 234 5.70 0.76 -0.19
C ALA A 234 6.46 0.14 -1.37
N PRO A 235 7.15 -1.01 -1.19
CA PRO A 235 7.81 -1.73 -2.28
C PRO A 235 6.87 -2.06 -3.44
N GLY A 236 5.60 -2.35 -3.16
CA GLY A 236 4.58 -2.58 -4.19
C GLY A 236 4.37 -1.38 -5.13
N ASP A 237 4.58 -0.15 -4.69
CA ASP A 237 4.54 1.04 -5.54
C ASP A 237 5.76 1.13 -6.45
N ARG A 238 6.95 0.94 -5.87
CA ARG A 238 8.21 0.89 -6.63
C ARG A 238 8.12 -0.16 -7.74
N ASP A 239 7.67 -1.36 -7.39
CA ASP A 239 7.58 -2.48 -8.31
C ASP A 239 6.50 -2.22 -9.38
N THR A 240 5.34 -1.66 -9.00
CA THR A 240 4.31 -1.21 -9.95
C THR A 240 4.88 -0.19 -10.95
N ALA A 241 5.63 0.80 -10.47
CA ALA A 241 6.24 1.81 -11.34
C ALA A 241 7.23 1.19 -12.33
N ALA A 242 8.07 0.27 -11.84
CA ALA A 242 9.04 -0.45 -12.66
C ALA A 242 8.37 -1.35 -13.72
N GLU A 243 7.38 -2.15 -13.32
CA GLU A 243 6.59 -3.00 -14.22
C GLU A 243 5.87 -2.19 -15.31
N GLU A 244 5.36 -1.00 -14.94
CA GLU A 244 4.71 -0.10 -15.88
C GLU A 244 5.68 0.73 -16.72
N GLY A 245 6.97 0.72 -16.40
CA GLY A 245 8.02 1.47 -17.08
C GLY A 245 7.91 2.98 -16.88
N VAL A 246 7.40 3.42 -15.72
CA VAL A 246 7.21 4.83 -15.36
C VAL A 246 8.18 5.24 -14.25
N LEU A 247 8.28 6.54 -13.96
CA LEU A 247 9.16 7.03 -12.90
C LEU A 247 8.58 6.71 -11.53
N PHE A 248 9.46 6.51 -10.54
CA PHE A 248 9.08 6.31 -9.15
C PHE A 248 9.77 7.33 -8.26
N TYR A 249 9.00 8.00 -7.41
CA TYR A 249 9.52 8.83 -6.33
C TYR A 249 9.18 8.20 -4.98
N PRO A 250 10.19 7.74 -4.21
CA PRO A 250 9.95 7.12 -2.92
C PRO A 250 9.65 8.17 -1.85
N ILE A 251 8.60 7.94 -1.08
CA ILE A 251 8.44 8.50 0.26
C ILE A 251 9.18 7.58 1.22
N LEU A 252 10.17 8.12 1.93
CA LEU A 252 11.03 7.34 2.82
C LEU A 252 10.31 7.06 4.14
N PRO A 253 10.11 5.78 4.54
CA PRO A 253 9.48 5.45 5.82
C PRO A 253 10.23 6.05 7.02
N GLY A 254 9.53 6.80 7.86
CA GLY A 254 10.09 7.55 8.99
C GLY A 254 10.77 8.88 8.62
N ASP A 255 10.77 9.26 7.34
CA ASP A 255 11.24 10.56 6.85
C ASP A 255 10.28 11.14 5.79
N GLU A 256 8.98 10.94 5.99
CA GLU A 256 7.90 11.30 5.06
C GLU A 256 7.87 12.83 4.81
N VAL A 257 7.99 13.61 5.89
CA VAL A 257 8.00 15.09 5.83
C VAL A 257 9.18 15.60 5.00
N SER A 258 10.39 15.06 5.19
CA SER A 258 11.54 15.47 4.39
C SER A 258 11.41 15.00 2.94
N SER A 259 10.78 13.84 2.72
CA SER A 259 10.52 13.30 1.37
C SER A 259 9.58 14.21 0.60
N TRP A 260 8.50 14.70 1.20
CA TRP A 260 7.59 15.66 0.56
C TRP A 260 8.22 17.04 0.36
N ARG A 261 9.02 17.51 1.32
CA ARG A 261 9.81 18.74 1.15
C ARG A 261 10.77 18.64 -0.03
N ARG A 262 11.55 17.56 -0.11
CA ARG A 262 12.48 17.29 -1.22
C ARG A 262 11.74 17.20 -2.55
N PHE A 263 10.55 16.59 -2.56
CA PHE A 263 9.76 16.50 -3.77
C PHE A 263 9.45 17.88 -4.34
N LYS A 264 8.90 18.75 -3.49
CA LYS A 264 8.52 20.11 -3.86
C LYS A 264 9.72 20.99 -4.22
N ASP A 265 10.78 20.95 -3.40
CA ASP A 265 11.90 21.88 -3.52
C ASP A 265 12.92 21.46 -4.59
N GLU A 266 12.94 20.18 -5.00
CA GLU A 266 13.92 19.65 -5.95
C GLU A 266 13.31 18.72 -7.01
N ALA A 267 12.65 17.64 -6.58
CA ALA A 267 12.31 16.53 -7.47
C ALA A 267 11.30 16.91 -8.57
N LEU A 268 10.34 17.77 -8.23
CA LEU A 268 9.32 18.25 -9.16
C LEU A 268 9.94 19.02 -10.34
N SER A 269 10.92 19.90 -10.10
CA SER A 269 11.63 20.59 -11.19
C SER A 269 12.35 19.57 -12.08
N ARG A 270 13.07 18.62 -11.47
CA ARG A 270 13.77 17.57 -12.23
C ARG A 270 12.81 16.73 -13.09
N PHE A 271 11.62 16.43 -12.56
CA PHE A 271 10.59 15.70 -13.29
C PHE A 271 10.11 16.50 -14.51
N LEU A 272 9.76 17.78 -14.32
CA LEU A 272 9.29 18.67 -15.38
C LEU A 272 10.37 18.95 -16.44
N ASP A 273 11.64 19.01 -16.03
CA ASP A 273 12.78 19.25 -16.92
C ASP A 273 13.28 17.96 -17.60
N GLY A 274 12.69 16.79 -17.30
CA GLY A 274 13.10 15.50 -17.85
C GLY A 274 14.46 14.99 -17.35
N THR A 275 14.92 15.49 -16.18
CA THR A 275 16.22 15.17 -15.56
C THR A 275 16.08 14.34 -14.28
N PHE A 276 14.87 13.84 -13.98
CA PHE A 276 14.60 12.99 -12.82
C PHE A 276 15.18 11.57 -12.99
N ALA A 277 15.02 10.99 -14.19
CA ALA A 277 15.50 9.64 -14.49
C ALA A 277 17.03 9.56 -14.48
N GLY A 278 17.56 8.34 -14.25
CA GLY A 278 18.99 8.08 -14.15
C GLY A 278 19.51 8.27 -12.74
N SER A 279 20.67 8.92 -12.60
CA SER A 279 21.42 8.97 -11.34
C SER A 279 20.64 9.56 -10.16
N TYR A 280 19.72 10.51 -10.41
CA TYR A 280 18.91 11.09 -9.35
C TYR A 280 17.92 10.07 -8.77
N GLN A 281 17.08 9.46 -9.63
CA GLN A 281 16.16 8.40 -9.18
C GLN A 281 16.93 7.24 -8.53
N GLU A 282 18.05 6.77 -9.12
CA GLU A 282 18.86 5.68 -8.57
C GLU A 282 19.36 5.98 -7.13
N GLN A 283 19.76 7.22 -6.85
CA GLN A 283 20.15 7.63 -5.50
C GLN A 283 18.98 7.61 -4.51
N LEU A 284 17.79 8.03 -4.93
CA LEU A 284 16.59 7.98 -4.09
C LEU A 284 16.19 6.52 -3.77
N LEU A 285 16.24 5.64 -4.77
CA LEU A 285 15.96 4.22 -4.59
C LEU A 285 16.97 3.55 -3.65
N ALA A 286 18.26 3.87 -3.78
CA ALA A 286 19.29 3.32 -2.90
C ALA A 286 19.10 3.74 -1.43
N GLN A 287 18.63 4.97 -1.18
CA GLN A 287 18.28 5.43 0.17
C GLN A 287 17.04 4.68 0.70
N TYR A 288 16.03 4.53 -0.15
CA TYR A 288 14.79 3.84 0.16
C TYR A 288 15.02 2.36 0.52
N ASP A 289 15.79 1.63 -0.28
CA ASP A 289 16.04 0.19 -0.06
C ASP A 289 16.82 -0.08 1.24
N GLN A 290 17.62 0.88 1.72
CA GLN A 290 18.34 0.76 3.00
C GLN A 290 17.41 0.78 4.22
N LEU A 291 16.22 1.37 4.09
CA LEU A 291 15.25 1.50 5.19
C LEU A 291 14.37 0.25 5.37
N LEU A 292 14.35 -0.65 4.39
CA LEU A 292 13.42 -1.77 4.33
C LEU A 292 14.15 -3.12 4.34
N PRO A 293 14.66 -3.56 5.51
CA PRO A 293 15.39 -4.82 5.62
C PRO A 293 14.51 -6.03 5.28
N GLU A 294 15.08 -7.03 4.62
CA GLU A 294 14.40 -8.31 4.35
C GLU A 294 14.40 -9.25 5.57
N VAL A 295 15.48 -9.21 6.35
CA VAL A 295 15.71 -10.11 7.47
C VAL A 295 15.29 -9.43 8.79
N PRO A 296 14.39 -10.05 9.57
CA PRO A 296 13.96 -9.47 10.84
C PRO A 296 15.11 -9.39 11.85
N PRO A 297 15.07 -8.39 12.76
CA PRO A 297 16.15 -8.16 13.71
C PRO A 297 16.39 -9.33 14.67
N TRP A 298 15.34 -10.09 15.02
CA TRP A 298 15.44 -11.25 15.92
C TRP A 298 16.04 -12.50 15.24
N SER A 299 16.20 -12.53 13.92
CA SER A 299 16.84 -13.65 13.22
C SER A 299 18.35 -13.46 13.03
N ARG A 300 18.91 -12.33 13.45
CA ARG A 300 20.36 -12.10 13.39
C ARG A 300 21.03 -12.87 14.53
N PRO A 301 22.12 -13.62 14.27
CA PRO A 301 22.89 -14.22 15.36
C PRO A 301 23.33 -13.10 16.30
N VAL A 302 23.12 -13.30 17.60
CA VAL A 302 23.70 -12.43 18.62
C VAL A 302 25.22 -12.60 18.50
N GLY A 303 25.88 -11.56 17.98
CA GLY A 303 27.34 -11.49 17.89
C GLY A 303 28.00 -11.34 19.25
#